data_AF-A0A429ZWI4-F1
#
_entry.id   AF-A0A429ZWI4-F1
#
_cell.length_a   1.000
_cell.length_b   1.000
_cell.length_c   1.000
_cell.angle_alpha   90.00
_cell.angle_beta   90.00
_cell.angle_gamma   90.00
#
_symmetry.space_group_name_H-M   'P 1'
#
loop_
_entity.id
_entity.type
_entity.pdbx_description
1 polymer ?
#
loop_
_entity_poly.entity_id
_entity_poly.type
_entity_poly.pdbx_seq_one_letter_code
_entity_poly.pdbx_strand_id
1 'polypeptide(L)'
;MMKIGKRKYLYSRGITFYSELESLRLKQELAKGWQIKKLNFFGFYVFEPVRPEHAEVVIDFYTGKPSEVGEYLDLYEASGWQVMTNYRRKYYFLKAAPATSFVYTDSETYQERIKSENIWLIKWYTIYGAISLLLALFFKSALVKQLSENIPVGLYYFIFVSLIAGILFPLIAIFLISYFRVTYPTRTANFKNPEKFAKRQRFVRDSVLIMLISGGVGGVIGIVVSYLGLL
;
A
#
# COMPACT_ATOMS: atom_id res chain seq x y z
N MET A 1 -7.64 -9.10 -15.33
CA MET A 1 -8.87 -8.30 -15.07
C MET A 1 -10.03 -9.28 -14.97
N MET A 2 -10.92 -9.13 -14.00
CA MET A 2 -12.02 -10.09 -13.78
C MET A 2 -13.35 -9.34 -13.67
N LYS A 3 -14.39 -9.82 -14.37
CA LYS A 3 -15.78 -9.34 -14.22
C LYS A 3 -16.58 -10.42 -13.52
N ILE A 4 -17.30 -10.07 -12.45
CA ILE A 4 -18.22 -10.97 -11.74
C ILE A 4 -19.56 -10.25 -11.64
N GLY A 5 -20.56 -10.77 -12.35
CA GLY A 5 -21.86 -10.11 -12.50
C GLY A 5 -21.71 -8.68 -13.05
N LYS A 6 -22.34 -7.71 -12.38
CA LYS A 6 -22.29 -6.28 -12.77
C LYS A 6 -21.04 -5.54 -12.25
N ARG A 7 -20.13 -6.23 -11.55
CA ARG A 7 -18.94 -5.60 -10.95
C ARG A 7 -17.68 -6.02 -11.67
N LYS A 8 -16.74 -5.09 -11.72
CA LYS A 8 -15.41 -5.32 -12.26
C LYS A 8 -14.38 -5.27 -11.14
N TYR A 9 -13.34 -6.08 -11.26
CA TYR A 9 -12.26 -6.21 -10.29
C TYR A 9 -10.89 -6.03 -10.95
N LEU A 10 -10.04 -5.25 -10.29
CA LEU A 10 -8.65 -5.01 -10.69
C LEU A 10 -7.74 -5.08 -9.48
N TYR A 11 -6.68 -5.88 -9.56
CA TYR A 11 -5.67 -5.92 -8.50
C TYR A 11 -4.87 -4.61 -8.46
N SER A 12 -4.73 -4.05 -7.25
CA SER A 12 -3.91 -2.88 -6.99
C SER A 12 -2.43 -3.25 -7.05
N ARG A 13 -1.61 -2.40 -7.65
CA ARG A 13 -0.15 -2.55 -7.66
C ARG A 13 0.51 -2.00 -6.39
N GLY A 14 -0.26 -1.43 -5.46
CA GLY A 14 0.22 -0.82 -4.23
C GLY A 14 0.09 0.70 -4.25
N ILE A 15 -0.96 1.21 -3.62
CA ILE A 15 -1.30 2.65 -3.60
C ILE A 15 -0.26 3.54 -2.91
N THR A 16 0.54 2.99 -1.99
CA THR A 16 1.56 3.75 -1.25
C THR A 16 2.75 4.12 -2.15
N PHE A 17 3.26 3.16 -2.92
CA PHE A 17 4.48 3.34 -3.71
C PHE A 17 4.21 3.63 -5.19
N TYR A 18 3.01 3.30 -5.68
CA TYR A 18 2.59 3.45 -7.06
C TYR A 18 1.36 4.36 -7.21
N SER A 19 1.13 5.33 -6.32
CA SER A 19 -0.06 6.19 -6.38
C SER A 19 -0.26 6.83 -7.75
N GLU A 20 0.81 7.26 -8.43
CA GLU A 20 0.70 7.90 -9.75
C GLU A 20 0.32 6.90 -10.85
N LEU A 21 0.93 5.71 -10.85
CA LEU A 21 0.55 4.61 -11.75
C LEU A 21 -0.86 4.10 -11.47
N GLU A 22 -1.26 4.00 -10.22
CA GLU A 22 -2.62 3.60 -9.83
C GLU A 22 -3.65 4.65 -10.26
N SER A 23 -3.35 5.94 -10.04
CA SER A 23 -4.13 7.07 -10.58
C SER A 23 -4.35 6.97 -12.09
N LEU A 24 -3.27 6.77 -12.85
CA LEU A 24 -3.34 6.62 -14.31
C LEU A 24 -4.19 5.40 -14.71
N ARG A 25 -4.07 4.28 -13.99
CA ARG A 25 -4.89 3.08 -14.24
C ARG A 25 -6.36 3.38 -13.96
N LEU A 26 -6.69 4.07 -12.86
CA LEU A 26 -8.08 4.41 -12.53
C LEU A 26 -8.67 5.42 -13.52
N LYS A 27 -7.90 6.41 -13.97
CA LYS A 27 -8.28 7.32 -15.07
C LYS A 27 -8.66 6.55 -16.34
N GLN A 28 -7.84 5.58 -16.73
CA GLN A 28 -8.11 4.74 -17.89
C GLN A 28 -9.36 3.87 -17.73
N GLU A 29 -9.70 3.48 -16.50
CA GLU A 29 -10.91 2.71 -16.23
C GLU A 29 -12.17 3.59 -16.22
N LEU A 30 -12.08 4.80 -15.68
CA LEU A 30 -13.16 5.79 -15.70
C LEU A 30 -13.52 6.20 -17.14
N ALA A 31 -12.52 6.38 -18.00
CA ALA A 31 -12.72 6.63 -19.43
C ALA A 31 -13.41 5.46 -20.17
N LYS A 32 -13.44 4.26 -19.57
CA LYS A 32 -14.15 3.08 -20.09
C LYS A 32 -15.50 2.85 -19.40
N GLY A 33 -15.96 3.80 -18.58
CA GLY A 33 -17.22 3.71 -17.84
C GLY A 33 -17.13 2.85 -16.57
N TRP A 34 -15.96 2.78 -15.94
CA TRP A 34 -15.78 2.06 -14.67
C TRP A 34 -15.25 2.99 -13.59
N GLN A 35 -16.11 3.37 -12.64
CA GLN A 35 -15.70 4.15 -11.48
C GLN A 35 -15.33 3.22 -10.32
N ILE A 36 -14.27 3.56 -9.60
CA ILE A 36 -13.90 2.85 -8.38
C ILE A 36 -14.98 3.07 -7.30
N LYS A 37 -15.51 1.97 -6.75
CA LYS A 37 -16.42 1.99 -5.61
C LYS A 37 -15.65 1.86 -4.28
N LYS A 38 -14.68 0.93 -4.24
CA LYS A 38 -13.81 0.72 -3.07
C LYS A 38 -12.53 -0.04 -3.44
N LEU A 39 -11.52 0.10 -2.60
CA LEU A 39 -10.42 -0.86 -2.49
C LEU A 39 -10.72 -1.82 -1.34
N ASN A 40 -10.78 -3.12 -1.62
CA ASN A 40 -11.07 -4.12 -0.59
C ASN A 40 -9.82 -4.50 0.21
N PHE A 41 -10.02 -5.26 1.30
CA PHE A 41 -8.93 -5.69 2.17
C PHE A 41 -7.88 -6.57 1.46
N PHE A 42 -8.30 -7.35 0.44
CA PHE A 42 -7.43 -8.21 -0.36
C PHE A 42 -6.65 -7.45 -1.46
N GLY A 43 -6.72 -6.13 -1.51
CA GLY A 43 -5.98 -5.33 -2.48
C GLY A 43 -6.62 -5.25 -3.87
N PHE A 44 -7.90 -5.58 -4.00
CA PHE A 44 -8.65 -5.42 -5.26
C PHE A 44 -9.51 -4.16 -5.25
N TYR A 45 -9.37 -3.35 -6.29
CA TYR A 45 -10.36 -2.38 -6.67
C TYR A 45 -11.63 -3.07 -7.12
N VAL A 46 -12.75 -2.60 -6.58
CA VAL A 46 -14.10 -2.99 -6.97
C VAL A 46 -14.72 -1.80 -7.68
N PHE A 47 -15.17 -2.01 -8.91
CA PHE A 47 -15.76 -0.97 -9.74
C PHE A 47 -17.26 -1.14 -9.91
N GLU A 48 -17.91 -0.02 -10.19
CA GLU A 48 -19.29 0.04 -10.65
C GLU A 48 -19.38 0.70 -12.04
N PRO A 49 -20.35 0.28 -12.87
CA PRO A 49 -20.53 0.86 -14.19
C PRO A 49 -21.05 2.29 -14.07
N VAL A 50 -20.42 3.21 -14.81
CA VAL A 50 -20.83 4.60 -14.97
C VAL A 50 -20.78 4.98 -16.45
N ARG A 51 -21.28 6.17 -16.80
CA ARG A 51 -21.04 6.70 -18.16
C ARG A 51 -19.53 6.91 -18.35
N PRO A 52 -18.96 6.52 -19.51
CA PRO A 52 -17.58 6.85 -19.84
C PRO A 52 -17.30 8.34 -19.63
N GLU A 53 -16.25 8.63 -18.85
CA GLU A 53 -15.93 9.98 -18.43
C GLU A 53 -14.42 10.22 -18.59
N HIS A 54 -14.07 11.27 -19.32
CA HIS A 54 -12.69 11.76 -19.38
C HIS A 54 -12.47 12.76 -18.25
N ALA A 55 -11.71 12.34 -17.22
CA ALA A 55 -11.44 13.12 -16.02
C ALA A 55 -9.99 12.93 -15.58
N GLU A 56 -9.45 13.89 -14.83
CA GLU A 56 -8.23 13.68 -14.05
C GLU A 56 -8.53 12.83 -12.83
N VAL A 57 -7.60 11.95 -12.44
CA VAL A 57 -7.76 11.08 -11.27
C VAL A 57 -6.49 11.10 -10.41
N VAL A 58 -6.68 11.33 -9.11
CA VAL A 58 -5.61 11.40 -8.11
C VAL A 58 -5.92 10.46 -6.96
N ILE A 59 -4.88 9.82 -6.44
CA ILE A 59 -4.90 9.14 -5.15
C ILE A 59 -4.03 9.97 -4.21
N ASP A 60 -4.66 10.61 -3.23
CA ASP A 60 -3.92 11.39 -2.24
C ASP A 60 -3.97 10.77 -0.84
N PHE A 61 -2.98 11.11 -0.02
CA PHE A 61 -2.83 10.61 1.34
C PHE A 61 -3.05 11.73 2.35
N TYR A 62 -4.10 11.56 3.17
CA TYR A 62 -4.48 12.51 4.20
C TYR A 62 -3.56 12.41 5.43
N THR A 63 -2.83 13.50 5.70
CA THR A 63 -1.83 13.58 6.77
C THR A 63 -2.40 14.03 8.12
N GLY A 64 -3.53 14.75 8.12
CA GLY A 64 -4.13 15.37 9.31
C GLY A 64 -4.87 14.42 10.26
N LYS A 65 -5.54 15.02 11.25
CA LYS A 65 -6.31 14.31 12.28
C LYS A 65 -7.67 13.86 11.76
N PRO A 66 -8.25 12.75 12.27
CA PRO A 66 -9.57 12.31 11.83
C PRO A 66 -10.69 13.35 11.93
N SER A 67 -10.60 14.30 12.87
CA SER A 67 -11.57 15.40 13.06
C SER A 67 -11.49 16.47 11.98
N GLU A 68 -10.34 16.65 11.34
CA GLU A 68 -10.04 17.71 10.36
C GLU A 68 -10.23 17.19 8.91
N VAL A 69 -10.80 15.99 8.73
CA VAL A 69 -11.03 15.40 7.40
C VAL A 69 -12.00 16.23 6.58
N GLY A 70 -13.01 16.86 7.22
CA GLY A 70 -13.98 17.71 6.53
C GLY A 70 -13.29 18.86 5.80
N GLU A 71 -12.51 19.66 6.52
CA GLU A 71 -11.75 20.79 5.96
C GLU A 71 -10.84 20.38 4.80
N TYR A 72 -10.21 19.21 4.89
CA TYR A 72 -9.41 18.66 3.81
C TYR A 72 -10.25 18.34 2.56
N LEU A 73 -11.45 17.78 2.73
CA LEU A 73 -12.33 17.49 1.59
C LEU A 73 -12.93 18.77 1.00
N ASP A 74 -13.26 19.75 1.83
CA ASP A 74 -13.77 21.05 1.40
C ASP A 74 -12.73 21.79 0.54
N LEU A 75 -11.44 21.70 0.89
CA LEU A 75 -10.33 22.25 0.09
C LEU A 75 -10.28 21.62 -1.32
N TYR A 76 -10.44 20.30 -1.39
CA TYR A 76 -10.47 19.59 -2.68
C TYR A 76 -11.71 19.97 -3.50
N GLU A 77 -12.88 20.04 -2.88
CA GLU A 77 -14.13 20.44 -3.54
C GLU A 77 -14.06 21.87 -4.07
N ALA A 78 -13.56 22.81 -3.26
CA ALA A 78 -13.33 24.20 -3.68
C ALA A 78 -12.33 24.30 -4.84
N SER A 79 -11.43 23.32 -4.99
CA SER A 79 -10.47 23.22 -6.10
C SER A 79 -11.00 22.44 -7.30
N GLY A 80 -12.29 22.09 -7.32
CA GLY A 80 -12.96 21.39 -8.42
C GLY A 80 -12.77 19.87 -8.42
N TRP A 81 -12.32 19.28 -7.31
CA TRP A 81 -12.16 17.83 -7.17
C TRP A 81 -13.35 17.21 -6.44
N GLN A 82 -13.78 16.05 -6.93
CA GLN A 82 -14.82 15.23 -6.32
C GLN A 82 -14.23 13.94 -5.76
N VAL A 83 -14.61 13.59 -4.53
CA VAL A 83 -14.24 12.31 -3.93
C VAL A 83 -15.05 11.17 -4.56
N MET A 84 -14.36 10.16 -5.12
CA MET A 84 -15.00 8.92 -5.58
C MET A 84 -15.14 7.91 -4.44
N THR A 85 -14.08 7.70 -3.67
CA THR A 85 -14.06 6.77 -2.53
C THR A 85 -12.84 7.03 -1.63
N ASN A 86 -12.74 6.32 -0.52
CA ASN A 86 -11.55 6.32 0.33
C ASN A 86 -11.16 4.91 0.78
N TYR A 87 -9.91 4.76 1.20
CA TYR A 87 -9.39 3.57 1.86
C TYR A 87 -8.73 3.93 3.19
N ARG A 88 -9.16 3.25 4.26
CA ARG A 88 -8.72 3.46 5.65
C ARG A 88 -8.84 4.91 6.15
N ARG A 89 -9.73 5.72 5.56
CA ARG A 89 -9.85 7.17 5.84
C ARG A 89 -8.50 7.91 5.75
N LYS A 90 -7.60 7.41 4.90
CA LYS A 90 -6.25 7.95 4.69
C LYS A 90 -5.95 8.13 3.22
N TYR A 91 -6.32 7.17 2.39
CA TYR A 91 -6.17 7.30 0.94
C TYR A 91 -7.50 7.76 0.34
N TYR A 92 -7.50 8.93 -0.30
CA TYR A 92 -8.67 9.48 -0.97
C TYR A 92 -8.48 9.38 -2.48
N PHE A 93 -9.49 8.84 -3.15
CA PHE A 93 -9.51 8.68 -4.60
C PHE A 93 -10.40 9.78 -5.16
N LEU A 94 -9.79 10.73 -5.85
CA LEU A 94 -10.43 11.95 -6.30
C LEU A 94 -10.44 12.03 -7.81
N LYS A 95 -11.48 12.64 -8.38
CA LYS A 95 -11.56 12.96 -9.80
C LYS A 95 -11.87 14.43 -10.02
N ALA A 96 -11.45 14.98 -11.15
CA ALA A 96 -11.77 16.35 -11.54
C ALA A 96 -11.90 16.46 -13.07
N ALA A 97 -12.39 17.61 -13.54
CA ALA A 97 -12.43 17.90 -14.97
C ALA A 97 -11.02 17.78 -15.61
N PRO A 98 -10.94 17.49 -16.92
CA PRO A 98 -9.65 17.52 -17.63
C PRO A 98 -8.92 18.84 -17.42
N ALA A 99 -7.59 18.78 -17.30
CA ALA A 99 -6.72 19.93 -17.07
C ALA A 99 -6.92 20.67 -15.74
N THR A 100 -7.68 20.13 -14.77
CA THR A 100 -7.67 20.63 -13.39
C THR A 100 -6.28 20.49 -12.79
N SER A 101 -5.76 21.59 -12.24
CA SER A 101 -4.46 21.63 -11.59
C SER A 101 -4.41 20.69 -10.39
N PHE A 102 -3.25 20.06 -10.18
CA PHE A 102 -2.98 19.26 -9.00
C PHE A 102 -2.97 20.15 -7.75
N VAL A 103 -3.50 19.66 -6.63
CA VAL A 103 -3.67 20.45 -5.39
C VAL A 103 -2.33 20.92 -4.80
N TYR A 104 -1.25 20.18 -5.04
CA TYR A 104 0.07 20.58 -4.60
C TYR A 104 0.66 21.63 -5.54
N THR A 105 0.99 22.80 -4.99
CA THR A 105 1.57 23.93 -5.74
C THR A 105 3.10 23.92 -5.74
N ASP A 106 3.70 23.34 -4.70
CA ASP A 106 5.14 23.21 -4.51
C ASP A 106 5.57 21.76 -4.22
N SER A 107 6.87 21.48 -4.41
CA SER A 107 7.42 20.13 -4.22
C SER A 107 7.64 19.76 -2.75
N GLU A 108 7.76 20.75 -1.86
CA GLU A 108 8.02 20.54 -0.44
C GLU A 108 6.79 19.96 0.24
N THR A 109 5.61 20.54 0.04
CA THR A 109 4.32 20.04 0.53
C THR A 109 4.05 18.61 0.03
N TYR A 110 4.37 18.33 -1.24
CA TYR A 110 4.23 16.98 -1.79
C TYR A 110 5.23 15.98 -1.17
N GLN A 111 6.46 16.42 -0.89
CA GLN A 111 7.45 15.62 -0.17
C GLN A 111 7.02 15.35 1.27
N GLU A 112 6.42 16.33 1.96
CA GLU A 112 5.85 16.16 3.30
C GLU A 112 4.70 15.16 3.33
N ARG A 113 3.84 15.15 2.30
CA ARG A 113 2.83 14.11 2.11
C ARG A 113 3.46 12.72 2.01
N ILE A 114 4.48 12.53 1.18
CA ILE A 114 5.20 11.24 1.06
C ILE A 114 5.85 10.85 2.40
N LYS A 115 6.49 11.80 3.09
CA LYS A 115 7.12 11.55 4.40
C LYS A 115 6.08 11.10 5.43
N SER A 116 4.93 11.76 5.47
CA SER A 116 3.83 11.43 6.37
C SER A 116 3.24 10.04 6.09
N GLU A 117 3.09 9.69 4.81
CA GLU A 117 2.66 8.36 4.37
C GLU A 117 3.68 7.27 4.79
N ASN A 118 4.98 7.53 4.62
CA ASN A 118 6.05 6.63 5.05
C ASN A 118 6.06 6.43 6.57
N ILE A 119 5.93 7.51 7.35
CA ILE A 119 5.85 7.44 8.82
C ILE A 119 4.63 6.63 9.24
N TRP A 120 3.48 6.85 8.60
CA TRP A 120 2.27 6.09 8.87
C TRP A 120 2.45 4.60 8.56
N LEU A 121 3.09 4.26 7.44
CA LEU A 121 3.40 2.87 7.07
C LEU A 121 4.30 2.22 8.11
N ILE A 122 5.42 2.86 8.47
CA ILE A 122 6.37 2.37 9.48
C ILE A 122 5.65 2.17 10.81
N LYS A 123 4.87 3.15 11.27
CA LYS A 123 4.12 3.05 12.53
C LYS A 123 3.25 1.79 12.57
N TRP A 124 2.45 1.55 11.54
CA TRP A 124 1.57 0.37 11.51
C TRP A 124 2.34 -0.94 11.38
N TYR A 125 3.38 -1.00 10.56
CA TYR A 125 4.22 -2.19 10.44
C TYR A 125 4.98 -2.48 11.74
N THR A 126 5.39 -1.45 12.49
CA THR A 126 5.95 -1.56 13.84
C THR A 126 4.94 -2.09 14.84
N ILE A 127 3.71 -1.58 14.84
CA ILE A 127 2.64 -2.10 15.70
C ILE A 127 2.36 -3.57 15.40
N TYR A 128 2.24 -3.95 14.12
CA TYR A 128 2.03 -5.36 13.74
C TYR A 128 3.21 -6.24 14.12
N GLY A 129 4.44 -5.77 13.95
CA GLY A 129 5.65 -6.50 14.37
C GLY A 129 5.70 -6.68 15.89
N ALA A 130 5.37 -5.65 16.67
CA ALA A 130 5.32 -5.72 18.13
C ALA A 130 4.22 -6.68 18.62
N ILE A 131 3.02 -6.62 18.03
CA ILE A 131 1.94 -7.57 18.33
C ILE A 131 2.38 -9.00 17.99
N SER A 132 3.02 -9.21 16.84
CA SER A 132 3.51 -10.53 16.43
C SER A 132 4.56 -11.07 17.40
N LEU A 133 5.47 -10.22 17.89
CA LEU A 133 6.45 -10.58 18.92
C LEU A 133 5.77 -10.97 20.24
N LEU A 134 4.83 -10.15 20.73
CA LEU A 134 4.10 -10.43 21.96
C LEU A 134 3.32 -11.75 21.86
N LEU A 135 2.65 -11.98 20.73
CA LEU A 135 1.93 -13.22 20.47
C LEU A 135 2.88 -14.41 20.37
N ALA A 136 4.05 -14.26 19.74
CA ALA A 136 5.05 -15.34 19.67
C ALA A 136 5.61 -15.71 21.05
N LEU A 137 5.82 -14.74 21.93
CA LEU A 137 6.22 -14.97 23.32
C LEU A 137 5.09 -15.65 24.12
N PHE A 138 3.85 -15.18 23.97
CA PHE A 138 2.69 -15.80 24.58
C PHE A 138 2.48 -17.25 24.10
N PHE A 139 2.78 -17.53 22.83
CA PHE A 139 2.67 -18.86 22.23
C PHE A 139 3.57 -19.91 22.91
N LYS A 140 4.64 -19.47 23.58
CA LYS A 140 5.55 -20.33 24.36
C LYS A 140 5.08 -20.59 25.79
N SER A 141 3.99 -19.97 26.24
CA SER A 141 3.48 -20.14 27.60
C SER A 141 2.92 -21.55 27.84
N ALA A 142 2.98 -22.02 29.08
CA ALA A 142 2.42 -23.31 29.49
C ALA A 142 0.92 -23.42 29.20
N LEU A 143 0.19 -22.29 29.31
CA LEU A 143 -1.23 -22.21 28.99
C LEU A 143 -1.52 -22.51 27.52
N VAL A 144 -0.76 -21.90 26.60
CA VAL A 144 -0.95 -22.16 25.16
C VAL A 144 -0.56 -23.59 24.82
N LYS A 145 0.49 -24.14 25.44
CA LYS A 145 0.88 -25.55 25.26
C LYS A 145 -0.27 -26.50 25.64
N GLN A 146 -0.92 -26.27 26.78
CA GLN A 146 -2.07 -27.07 27.23
C GLN A 146 -3.28 -26.92 26.28
N LEU A 147 -3.59 -25.69 25.85
CA LEU A 147 -4.70 -25.45 24.93
C LEU A 147 -4.44 -25.98 23.50
N SER A 148 -3.19 -26.21 23.13
CA SER A 148 -2.79 -26.66 21.79
C SER A 148 -2.59 -28.17 21.68
N GLU A 149 -2.82 -28.95 22.73
CA GLU A 149 -2.66 -30.42 22.73
C GLU A 149 -3.46 -31.12 21.62
N ASN A 150 -4.63 -30.58 21.27
CA ASN A 150 -5.51 -31.13 20.23
C ASN A 150 -5.36 -30.43 18.86
N ILE A 151 -4.46 -29.45 18.74
CA ILE A 151 -4.23 -28.74 17.48
C ILE A 151 -3.28 -29.59 16.62
N PRO A 152 -3.61 -29.82 15.32
CA PRO A 152 -2.70 -30.50 14.42
C PRO A 152 -1.33 -29.83 14.41
N VAL A 153 -0.27 -30.62 14.60
CA VAL A 153 1.13 -30.14 14.71
C VAL A 153 1.51 -29.22 13.55
N GLY A 154 1.09 -29.54 12.32
CA GLY A 154 1.33 -28.69 11.15
C GLY A 154 0.69 -27.30 11.25
N LEU A 155 -0.54 -27.20 11.79
CA LEU A 155 -1.23 -25.93 12.00
C LEU A 155 -0.54 -25.11 13.11
N TYR A 156 -0.07 -25.76 14.18
CA TYR A 156 0.69 -25.12 15.25
C TYR A 156 1.96 -24.45 14.70
N TYR A 157 2.77 -25.19 13.94
CA TYR A 157 3.99 -24.65 13.34
C TYR A 157 3.70 -23.56 12.29
N PHE A 158 2.63 -23.71 11.51
CA PHE A 158 2.22 -22.68 10.54
C PHE A 158 1.90 -21.35 11.23
N ILE A 159 1.16 -21.38 12.34
CA ILE A 159 0.86 -20.18 13.14
C ILE A 159 2.15 -19.59 13.71
N PHE A 160 3.00 -20.41 14.31
CA PHE A 160 4.25 -19.95 14.92
C PHE A 160 5.18 -19.28 13.88
N VAL A 161 5.40 -19.91 12.73
CA VAL A 161 6.20 -19.33 11.63
C VAL A 161 5.59 -18.03 11.12
N SER A 162 4.26 -17.95 11.02
CA SER A 162 3.58 -16.71 10.62
C SER A 162 3.81 -15.56 11.61
N LEU A 163 3.84 -15.85 12.91
CA LEU A 163 4.17 -14.85 13.94
C LEU A 163 5.62 -14.39 13.84
N ILE A 164 6.57 -15.32 13.63
CA ILE A 164 7.98 -14.98 13.41
C ILE A 164 8.15 -14.11 12.16
N ALA A 165 7.47 -14.43 11.06
CA ALA A 165 7.47 -13.61 9.86
C ALA A 165 6.90 -12.20 10.12
N GLY A 166 5.87 -12.09 10.97
CA GLY A 166 5.29 -10.82 11.40
C GLY A 166 6.28 -9.89 12.09
N ILE A 167 7.24 -10.42 12.86
CA ILE A 167 8.29 -9.63 13.53
C ILE A 167 9.15 -8.85 12.52
N LEU A 168 9.30 -9.36 11.30
CA LEU A 168 10.12 -8.75 10.25
C LEU A 168 9.42 -7.57 9.54
N PHE A 169 8.13 -7.31 9.81
CA PHE A 169 7.38 -6.25 9.14
C PHE A 169 8.05 -4.86 9.22
N PRO A 170 8.57 -4.38 10.36
CA PRO A 170 9.22 -3.07 10.43
C PRO A 170 10.42 -2.97 9.47
N LEU A 171 11.21 -4.05 9.38
CA LEU A 171 12.35 -4.14 8.47
C LEU A 171 11.90 -4.15 7.00
N ILE A 172 10.81 -4.86 6.69
CA ILE A 172 10.21 -4.85 5.35
C ILE A 172 9.77 -3.43 4.97
N ALA A 173 9.13 -2.69 5.87
CA ALA A 173 8.70 -1.31 5.60
C ALA A 173 9.90 -0.40 5.28
N ILE A 174 10.96 -0.45 6.09
CA ILE A 174 12.19 0.34 5.88
C ILE A 174 12.87 -0.04 4.56
N PHE A 175 12.94 -1.35 4.25
CA PHE A 175 13.50 -1.85 3.01
C PHE A 175 12.72 -1.34 1.80
N LEU A 176 11.39 -1.46 1.80
CA LEU A 176 10.55 -0.98 0.70
C LEU A 176 10.69 0.54 0.52
N ILE A 177 10.61 1.32 1.59
CA ILE A 177 10.78 2.79 1.51
C ILE A 177 12.15 3.15 0.91
N SER A 178 13.22 2.50 1.37
CA SER A 178 14.56 2.71 0.85
C SER A 178 14.68 2.32 -0.63
N TYR A 179 14.14 1.15 -1.00
CA TYR A 179 14.12 0.66 -2.37
C TYR A 179 13.43 1.66 -3.31
N PHE A 180 12.23 2.14 -2.95
CA PHE A 180 11.48 3.09 -3.78
C PHE A 180 12.14 4.46 -3.83
N ARG A 181 12.78 4.91 -2.74
CA ARG A 181 13.55 6.16 -2.72
C ARG A 181 14.74 6.12 -3.69
N VAL A 182 15.46 4.99 -3.75
CA VAL A 182 16.60 4.80 -4.66
C VAL A 182 16.15 4.56 -6.11
N THR A 183 15.08 3.80 -6.31
CA THR A 183 14.60 3.43 -7.65
C THR A 183 13.89 4.60 -8.34
N TYR A 184 13.25 5.48 -7.57
CA TYR A 184 12.46 6.60 -8.07
C TYR A 184 12.81 7.94 -7.39
N PRO A 185 14.07 8.40 -7.50
CA PRO A 185 14.54 9.60 -6.79
C PRO A 185 13.86 10.88 -7.28
N THR A 186 13.39 10.89 -8.54
CA THR A 186 12.75 12.05 -9.15
C THR A 186 11.24 12.11 -8.93
N ARG A 187 10.67 11.31 -8.01
CA ARG A 187 9.21 11.30 -7.74
C ARG A 187 8.72 12.69 -7.34
N THR A 188 9.36 13.31 -6.35
CA THR A 188 9.01 14.65 -5.86
C THR A 188 9.20 15.73 -6.93
N ALA A 189 10.29 15.67 -7.70
CA ALA A 189 10.55 16.62 -8.78
C ALA A 189 9.50 16.59 -9.91
N ASN A 190 8.75 15.49 -10.07
CA ASN A 190 7.73 15.34 -11.10
C ASN A 190 6.30 15.48 -10.57
N PHE A 191 6.10 16.06 -9.38
CA PHE A 191 4.76 16.22 -8.77
C PHE A 191 3.75 16.95 -9.67
N LYS A 192 4.19 17.92 -10.49
CA LYS A 192 3.34 18.64 -11.45
C LYS A 192 2.91 17.81 -12.66
N ASN A 193 3.61 16.72 -12.95
CA ASN A 193 3.36 15.85 -14.10
C ASN A 193 3.27 14.38 -13.66
N PRO A 194 2.30 14.03 -12.80
CA PRO A 194 2.22 12.70 -12.20
C PRO A 194 2.04 11.59 -13.25
N GLU A 195 1.35 11.84 -14.36
CA GLU A 195 1.20 10.86 -15.44
C GLU A 195 2.52 10.54 -16.16
N LYS A 196 3.36 11.55 -16.39
CA LYS A 196 4.68 11.35 -17.00
C LYS A 196 5.55 10.47 -16.09
N PHE A 197 5.45 10.69 -14.78
CA PHE A 197 6.14 9.88 -13.78
C PHE A 197 5.55 8.46 -13.66
N ALA A 198 4.22 8.32 -13.70
CA ALA A 198 3.51 7.03 -13.68
C ALA A 198 4.02 6.06 -14.75
N LYS A 199 4.30 6.57 -15.96
CA LYS A 199 4.85 5.78 -17.07
C LYS A 199 6.28 5.26 -16.81
N ARG A 200 7.02 5.86 -15.88
CA ARG A 200 8.35 5.41 -15.45
C ARG A 200 8.28 4.28 -14.41
N GLN A 201 7.17 4.15 -13.70
CA GLN A 201 6.99 3.11 -12.68
C GLN A 201 6.82 1.73 -13.32
N ARG A 202 7.68 0.78 -12.92
CA ARG A 202 7.77 -0.58 -13.49
C ARG A 202 7.45 -1.65 -12.45
N PHE A 203 6.17 -1.76 -12.11
CA PHE A 203 5.68 -2.71 -11.10
C PHE A 203 6.24 -4.14 -11.24
N VAL A 204 6.23 -4.72 -12.45
CA VAL A 204 6.69 -6.11 -12.65
C VAL A 204 8.19 -6.25 -12.39
N ARG A 205 9.00 -5.35 -12.95
CA ARG A 205 10.46 -5.31 -12.71
C ARG A 205 10.74 -5.20 -11.22
N ASP A 206 10.08 -4.26 -10.55
CA ASP A 206 10.33 -3.99 -9.13
C ASP A 206 9.93 -5.18 -8.25
N SER A 207 8.79 -5.83 -8.56
CA SER A 207 8.36 -7.04 -7.87
C SER A 207 9.39 -8.16 -8.00
N VAL A 208 9.93 -8.37 -9.20
CA VAL A 208 10.98 -9.38 -9.45
C VAL A 208 12.26 -9.03 -8.69
N LEU A 209 12.71 -7.78 -8.74
CA LEU A 209 13.93 -7.35 -8.03
C LEU A 209 13.79 -7.49 -6.52
N ILE A 210 12.66 -7.07 -5.94
CA ILE A 210 12.37 -7.24 -4.52
C ILE A 210 12.39 -8.72 -4.14
N MET A 211 11.79 -9.58 -4.95
CA MET A 211 11.77 -11.04 -4.73
C MET A 211 13.18 -11.65 -4.80
N LEU A 212 14.01 -11.23 -5.74
CA LEU A 212 15.39 -11.71 -5.86
C LEU A 212 16.25 -11.26 -4.67
N ILE A 213 16.12 -9.99 -4.25
CA ILE A 213 16.85 -9.45 -3.09
C ILE A 213 16.43 -10.18 -1.82
N SER A 214 15.12 -10.32 -1.58
CA SER A 214 14.62 -10.99 -0.37
C SER A 214 14.96 -12.48 -0.37
N GLY A 215 14.88 -13.16 -1.51
CA GLY A 215 15.28 -14.55 -1.68
C GLY A 215 16.78 -14.74 -1.40
N GLY A 216 17.64 -13.86 -1.93
CA GLY A 216 19.08 -13.89 -1.67
C GLY A 216 19.42 -13.68 -0.19
N VAL A 217 18.82 -12.67 0.44
CA VAL A 217 18.98 -12.41 1.89
C VAL A 217 18.51 -13.59 2.72
N GLY A 218 17.33 -14.15 2.42
CA GLY A 218 16.80 -15.33 3.10
C GLY A 218 17.70 -16.56 2.95
N GLY A 219 18.27 -16.78 1.77
CA GLY A 219 19.20 -17.87 1.51
C GLY A 219 20.49 -17.75 2.34
N VAL A 220 21.09 -16.55 2.40
CA VAL A 220 22.29 -16.30 3.22
C VAL A 220 22.00 -16.53 4.71
N ILE A 221 20.87 -16.02 5.21
CA ILE A 221 20.45 -16.25 6.60
C ILE A 221 20.30 -17.74 6.88
N GLY A 222 19.66 -18.49 5.98
CA GLY A 222 19.50 -19.94 6.11
C GLY A 222 20.83 -20.69 6.22
N ILE A 223 21.80 -20.34 5.37
CA ILE A 223 23.15 -20.94 5.40
C ILE A 223 23.85 -20.63 6.73
N VAL A 224 23.80 -19.37 7.18
CA VAL A 224 24.46 -18.95 8.44
C VAL A 224 23.84 -19.65 9.65
N VAL A 225 22.51 -19.71 9.72
CA VAL A 225 21.80 -20.38 10.82
C VAL A 225 22.15 -21.87 10.87
N SER A 226 22.23 -22.53 9.71
CA SER A 226 22.63 -23.93 9.60
C SER A 226 24.10 -24.14 10.03
N TYR A 227 25.02 -23.29 9.57
CA TYR A 227 26.44 -23.37 9.94
C TYR A 227 26.68 -23.19 11.44
N LEU A 228 25.88 -22.33 12.09
CA LEU A 228 25.96 -22.06 13.53
C LEU A 228 25.23 -23.10 14.40
N GLY A 229 24.58 -24.10 13.82
CA GLY A 229 23.82 -25.12 14.57
C GLY A 229 22.63 -24.54 15.35
N LEU A 230 22.06 -23.43 14.88
CA LEU A 230 20.93 -22.73 15.51
C LEU A 230 19.55 -23.28 15.10
N LEU A 231 19.53 -24.29 14.22
CA LEU A 231 18.36 -25.07 13.79
C LEU A 231 18.71 -26.56 13.74
#